data_AF-A0A964KKX7-F1
#
_entry.id   AF-A0A964KKX7-F1
#
_cell.length_a   1.000
_cell.length_b   1.000
_cell.length_c   1.000
_cell.angle_alpha   90.00
_cell.angle_beta   90.00
_cell.angle_gamma   90.00
#
_symmetry.space_group_name_H-M   'P 1'
#
loop_
_entity.id
_entity.type
_entity.pdbx_description
1 polymer ?
#
loop_
_entity_poly.entity_id
_entity_poly.type
_entity_poly.pdbx_seq_one_letter_code
_entity_poly.pdbx_strand_id
1 'polypeptide(L)'
;MLATQQIRWLVDGNLPQIEGVLPDVLPINQCGRDVMTEALREDRWVVTANRNLLEARTIPFHCPPIVIVKGGFCTEEGLRRNLLHFEFCLLHENDNRPATGQRFLIDLDRAIYRIRPEGGLQEIEAWKTPSIRGILALGASA
;
A
#
# COMPACT_ATOMS: atom_id res chain seq x y z
N MET A 1 -12.17 0.74 24.06
CA MET A 1 -10.85 0.75 23.41
C MET A 1 -10.98 -0.07 22.15
N LEU A 2 -11.23 0.56 21.00
CA LEU A 2 -11.26 -0.17 19.74
C LEU A 2 -9.81 -0.55 19.45
N ALA A 3 -9.51 -1.84 19.44
CA ALA A 3 -8.27 -2.34 18.89
C ALA A 3 -8.27 -1.95 17.41
N THR A 4 -7.66 -0.81 17.08
CA THR A 4 -7.31 -0.47 15.71
C THR A 4 -6.41 -1.60 15.24
N GLN A 5 -6.94 -2.45 14.37
CA GLN A 5 -6.22 -3.56 13.79
C GLN A 5 -5.07 -2.97 12.96
N GLN A 6 -3.90 -2.86 13.57
CA GLN A 6 -2.75 -2.21 12.97
C GLN A 6 -2.16 -3.15 11.93
N ILE A 7 -2.07 -2.70 10.69
CA ILE A 7 -1.48 -3.49 9.61
C ILE A 7 0.03 -3.58 9.86
N ARG A 8 0.56 -4.80 9.79
CA ARG A 8 1.98 -5.06 9.95
C ARG A 8 2.60 -5.27 8.58
N TRP A 9 3.52 -4.42 8.18
CA TRP A 9 4.10 -4.40 6.85
C TRP A 9 5.45 -5.14 6.82
N LEU A 10 5.71 -5.79 5.69
CA LEU A 10 7.00 -6.32 5.31
C LEU A 10 7.39 -5.74 3.94
N VAL A 11 8.43 -4.93 3.90
CA VAL A 11 8.88 -4.23 2.69
C VAL A 11 9.92 -5.05 1.95
N ASP A 12 9.63 -5.37 0.69
CA ASP A 12 10.52 -6.09 -0.23
C ASP A 12 11.81 -5.30 -0.53
N GLY A 13 12.87 -6.00 -0.95
CA GLY A 13 14.23 -5.47 -1.10
C GLY A 13 14.38 -4.46 -2.24
N ASN A 14 13.41 -4.42 -3.16
CA ASN A 14 13.37 -3.51 -4.30
C ASN A 14 12.75 -2.13 -3.97
N LEU A 15 12.40 -1.89 -2.71
CA LEU A 15 11.83 -0.64 -2.21
C LEU A 15 12.75 0.01 -1.17
N PRO A 16 12.54 1.29 -0.83
CA PRO A 16 13.24 1.92 0.29
C PRO A 16 13.02 1.12 1.59
N GLN A 17 14.11 0.76 2.26
CA GLN A 17 14.10 -0.10 3.44
C GLN A 17 13.78 0.72 4.70
N ILE A 18 12.48 1.03 4.88
CA ILE A 18 11.99 1.78 6.04
C ILE A 18 11.70 0.85 7.22
N GLU A 19 11.93 1.34 8.44
CA GLU A 19 11.55 0.70 9.70
C GLU A 19 10.72 1.66 10.55
N GLY A 20 9.78 1.15 11.32
CA GLY A 20 9.05 1.95 12.29
C GLY A 20 7.90 1.24 12.96
N VAL A 21 7.34 1.90 13.97
CA VAL A 21 6.17 1.42 14.73
C VAL A 21 4.87 2.05 14.20
N LEU A 22 4.97 3.21 13.52
CA LEU A 22 3.84 3.88 12.88
C LEU A 22 4.24 4.36 11.48
N PRO A 23 3.89 3.63 10.41
CA PRO A 23 3.22 2.31 10.42
C PRO A 23 4.17 1.21 10.96
N ASP A 24 3.66 0.03 11.39
CA ASP A 24 4.50 -1.11 11.82
C ASP A 24 5.16 -1.71 10.58
N VAL A 25 6.40 -1.31 10.31
CA VAL A 25 7.15 -1.75 9.13
C VAL A 25 8.41 -2.49 9.51
N LEU A 26 8.57 -3.68 8.95
CA LEU A 26 9.79 -4.47 8.97
C LEU A 26 10.39 -4.49 7.55
N PRO A 27 11.66 -4.11 7.35
CA PRO A 27 12.32 -4.27 6.05
C PRO A 27 12.82 -5.71 5.86
N ILE A 28 12.72 -6.25 4.64
CA ILE A 28 13.09 -7.65 4.37
C ILE A 28 14.59 -7.93 4.58
N ASN A 29 15.44 -6.89 4.50
CA ASN A 29 16.87 -7.02 4.72
C ASN A 29 17.25 -7.43 6.16
N GLN A 30 16.30 -7.34 7.11
CA GLN A 30 16.44 -7.84 8.48
C GLN A 30 15.99 -9.31 8.62
N CYS A 31 15.52 -9.92 7.53
CA CYS A 31 15.04 -11.29 7.52
C CYS A 31 16.00 -12.22 6.73
N GLY A 32 15.93 -13.53 7.03
CA GLY A 32 16.81 -14.53 6.44
C GLY A 32 16.23 -15.29 5.24
N ARG A 33 14.98 -15.03 4.84
CA ARG A 33 14.28 -15.73 3.75
C ARG A 33 13.59 -14.75 2.81
N ASP A 34 12.94 -15.28 1.78
CA ASP A 34 12.19 -14.47 0.82
C ASP A 34 10.96 -13.78 1.47
N VAL A 35 10.54 -12.68 0.85
CA VAL A 35 9.48 -11.80 1.36
C VAL A 35 8.14 -12.49 1.59
N MET A 36 7.78 -13.47 0.75
CA MET A 36 6.48 -14.15 0.87
C MET A 36 6.51 -15.13 2.05
N THR A 37 7.60 -15.89 2.19
CA THR A 37 7.79 -16.82 3.32
C THR A 37 7.82 -16.07 4.65
N GLU A 38 8.53 -14.95 4.73
CA GLU A 38 8.63 -14.16 5.96
C GLU A 38 7.29 -13.48 6.30
N ALA A 39 6.56 -12.99 5.31
CA ALA A 39 5.23 -12.42 5.51
C ALA A 39 4.22 -13.43 6.07
N LEU A 40 4.22 -14.66 5.56
CA LEU A 40 3.36 -15.73 6.09
C LEU A 40 3.75 -16.13 7.52
N ARG A 41 5.06 -16.18 7.81
CA ARG A 41 5.57 -16.58 9.12
C ARG A 41 5.26 -15.56 10.21
N GLU A 42 5.40 -14.27 9.89
CA GLU A 42 5.28 -13.16 10.84
C GLU A 42 3.87 -12.52 10.85
N ASP A 43 2.93 -13.05 10.05
CA ASP A 43 1.60 -12.48 9.79
C ASP A 43 1.67 -11.00 9.38
N ARG A 44 2.40 -10.75 8.28
CA ARG A 44 2.64 -9.41 7.73
C ARG A 44 2.12 -9.30 6.30
N TRP A 45 1.70 -8.10 5.93
CA TRP A 45 1.34 -7.71 4.57
C TRP A 45 2.61 -7.40 3.78
N VAL A 46 2.67 -7.86 2.53
CA VAL A 46 3.83 -7.64 1.66
C VAL A 46 3.69 -6.31 0.94
N VAL A 47 4.76 -5.51 0.92
CA VAL A 47 4.87 -4.30 0.09
C VAL A 47 5.99 -4.51 -0.91
N THR A 48 5.71 -4.40 -2.21
CA THR A 48 6.68 -4.73 -3.27
C THR A 48 6.51 -3.89 -4.53
N ALA A 49 7.59 -3.70 -5.28
CA ALA A 49 7.56 -3.14 -6.64
C ALA A 49 7.33 -4.20 -7.73
N ASN A 50 7.26 -5.49 -7.36
CA ASN A 50 7.15 -6.59 -8.31
C ASN A 50 5.75 -6.66 -8.93
N ARG A 51 5.64 -6.18 -10.18
CA ARG A 51 4.39 -6.13 -10.93
C ARG A 51 3.85 -7.49 -11.36
N ASN A 52 4.67 -8.54 -11.36
CA ASN A 52 4.21 -9.88 -11.72
C ASN A 52 3.17 -10.42 -10.73
N LEU A 53 3.12 -9.85 -9.52
CA LEU A 53 2.14 -10.17 -8.49
C LEU A 53 0.78 -9.48 -8.72
N LEU A 54 0.65 -8.61 -9.73
CA LEU A 54 -0.63 -8.08 -10.18
C LEU A 54 -1.47 -9.14 -10.89
N GLU A 55 -0.83 -10.14 -11.51
CA GLU A 55 -1.53 -11.14 -12.29
C GLU A 55 -2.32 -12.10 -11.39
N ALA A 56 -3.64 -12.20 -11.61
CA ALA A 56 -4.52 -13.01 -10.77
C ALA A 56 -4.12 -14.51 -10.74
N ARG A 57 -3.48 -14.99 -11.81
CA ARG A 57 -3.12 -16.40 -12.02
C ARG A 57 -1.87 -16.86 -11.26
N THR A 58 -1.08 -15.95 -10.70
CA THR A 58 0.26 -16.26 -10.19
C THR A 58 0.33 -16.57 -8.70
N ILE A 59 -0.79 -16.54 -7.95
CA ILE A 59 -0.74 -16.62 -6.47
C ILE A 59 -1.83 -17.55 -5.88
N PRO A 60 -1.47 -18.49 -4.98
CA PRO A 60 -2.41 -19.37 -4.28
C PRO A 60 -3.38 -18.63 -3.35
N PHE A 61 -4.54 -19.26 -3.06
CA PHE A 61 -5.62 -18.72 -2.20
C PHE A 61 -5.24 -18.43 -0.73
N HIS A 62 -4.03 -18.80 -0.28
CA HIS A 62 -3.51 -18.58 1.07
C HIS A 62 -2.23 -17.74 1.08
N CYS A 63 -2.21 -16.65 0.31
CA CYS A 63 -1.09 -15.71 0.35
C CYS A 63 -1.36 -14.58 1.35
N PRO A 64 -0.29 -13.98 1.92
CA PRO A 64 -0.44 -12.75 2.66
C PRO A 64 -1.03 -11.67 1.75
N PRO A 65 -1.68 -10.65 2.30
CA PRO A 65 -2.13 -9.53 1.48
C PRO A 65 -0.93 -8.84 0.83
N ILE A 66 -1.05 -8.47 -0.43
CA ILE A 66 0.07 -7.90 -1.22
C ILE A 66 -0.28 -6.50 -1.68
N VAL A 67 0.59 -5.56 -1.39
CA VAL A 67 0.54 -4.19 -1.85
C VAL A 67 1.65 -3.97 -2.87
N ILE A 68 1.26 -3.76 -4.12
CA ILE A 68 2.16 -3.41 -5.20
C ILE A 68 2.28 -1.89 -5.24
N VAL A 69 3.49 -1.37 -5.20
CA VAL A 69 3.78 0.06 -5.30
C VAL A 69 4.25 0.39 -6.72
N LYS A 70 3.69 1.45 -7.31
CA LYS A 70 4.01 1.93 -8.66
C LYS A 70 4.06 3.46 -8.66
N GLY A 71 4.77 4.01 -9.64
CA GLY A 71 4.76 5.45 -9.95
C GLY A 71 5.90 6.21 -9.28
N GLY A 72 6.34 7.30 -9.92
CA GLY A 72 7.32 8.24 -9.37
C GLY A 72 8.66 7.66 -8.88
N PHE A 73 9.40 8.48 -8.14
CA PHE A 73 10.55 8.05 -7.35
C PHE A 73 10.04 7.74 -5.94
N CYS A 74 10.13 6.48 -5.52
CA CYS A 74 9.70 6.06 -4.20
C CYS A 74 10.77 6.47 -3.17
N THR A 75 10.57 7.56 -2.45
CA THR A 75 11.40 7.89 -1.26
C THR A 75 10.91 7.13 -0.03
N GLU A 76 11.71 7.10 1.03
CA GLU A 76 11.33 6.54 2.32
C GLU A 76 10.09 7.22 2.90
N GLU A 77 10.05 8.55 2.88
CA GLU A 77 8.92 9.35 3.37
C GLU A 77 7.68 9.16 2.50
N GLY A 78 7.87 9.08 1.19
CA GLY A 78 6.80 8.81 0.23
C GLY A 78 6.16 7.46 0.51
N LEU A 79 6.97 6.41 0.69
CA LEU A 79 6.48 5.07 1.03
C LEU A 79 5.73 5.08 2.36
N ARG A 80 6.33 5.64 3.41
CA ARG A 80 5.70 5.73 4.75
C ARG A 80 4.36 6.45 4.71
N ARG A 81 4.29 7.60 4.03
CA ARG A 81 3.05 8.39 3.87
C ARG A 81 1.97 7.58 3.16
N ASN A 82 2.32 6.89 2.08
CA ASN A 82 1.36 6.11 1.30
C ASN A 82 0.85 4.89 2.08
N LEU A 83 1.70 4.21 2.87
CA LEU A 83 1.28 3.12 3.74
C LEU A 83 0.32 3.59 4.83
N LEU A 84 0.65 4.69 5.53
CA LEU A 84 -0.24 5.26 6.55
C LEU A 84 -1.60 5.68 5.97
N HIS A 85 -1.59 6.32 4.80
CA HIS A 85 -2.81 6.70 4.13
C HIS A 85 -3.63 5.47 3.72
N PHE A 86 -2.98 4.40 3.27
CA PHE A 86 -3.65 3.17 2.92
C PHE A 86 -4.27 2.47 4.14
N GLU A 87 -3.57 2.41 5.28
CA GLU A 87 -4.17 1.94 6.55
C GLU A 87 -5.43 2.73 6.89
N PHE A 88 -5.35 4.06 6.77
CA PHE A 88 -6.50 4.94 7.01
C PHE A 88 -7.66 4.60 6.07
N CYS A 89 -7.43 4.44 4.77
CA CYS A 89 -8.46 4.07 3.80
C CYS A 89 -9.13 2.74 4.17
N LEU A 90 -8.36 1.71 4.51
CA LEU A 90 -8.90 0.40 4.88
C LEU A 90 -9.73 0.44 6.16
N LEU A 91 -9.33 1.24 7.16
CA LEU A 91 -10.09 1.41 8.39
C LEU A 91 -11.45 2.11 8.17
N HIS A 92 -11.57 2.92 7.12
CA HIS A 92 -12.81 3.65 6.79
C HIS A 92 -13.63 2.97 5.69
N GLU A 93 -13.10 1.91 5.07
CA GLU A 93 -13.84 1.09 4.13
C GLU A 93 -14.82 0.22 4.93
N ASN A 94 -16.13 0.39 4.73
CA ASN A 94 -17.19 -0.40 5.40
C ASN A 94 -17.28 -1.86 4.92
N ASP A 95 -16.19 -2.42 4.38
CA ASP A 95 -16.15 -3.71 3.72
C ASP A 95 -15.41 -4.72 4.60
N ASN A 96 -16.16 -5.55 5.35
CA ASN A 96 -15.65 -6.58 6.27
C ASN A 96 -15.02 -7.80 5.54
N ARG A 97 -14.39 -7.60 4.39
CA ARG A 97 -13.79 -8.70 3.62
C ARG A 97 -12.45 -9.11 4.24
N PRO A 98 -12.15 -10.43 4.30
CA PRO A 98 -10.84 -10.89 4.72
C PRO A 98 -9.77 -10.35 3.75
N ALA A 99 -8.69 -9.81 4.30
CA ALA A 99 -7.59 -9.26 3.52
C ALA A 99 -6.68 -10.36 2.91
N THR A 100 -6.67 -11.57 3.49
CA THR A 100 -5.91 -12.71 2.98
C THR A 100 -6.24 -12.98 1.51
N GLY A 101 -5.21 -13.17 0.69
CA GLY A 101 -5.41 -13.36 -0.75
C GLY A 101 -5.75 -12.10 -1.54
N GLN A 102 -5.95 -10.95 -0.88
CA GLN A 102 -6.21 -9.69 -1.56
C GLN A 102 -4.93 -9.03 -2.06
N ARG A 103 -5.09 -8.26 -3.12
CA ARG A 103 -4.03 -7.49 -3.74
C ARG A 103 -4.46 -6.06 -3.90
N PHE A 104 -3.51 -5.17 -3.68
CA PHE A 104 -3.70 -3.74 -3.78
C PHE A 104 -2.59 -3.14 -4.65
N LEU A 105 -2.92 -2.05 -5.33
CA LEU A 105 -1.99 -1.25 -6.09
C LEU A 105 -2.02 0.17 -5.53
N ILE A 106 -0.87 0.64 -5.05
CA ILE A 106 -0.65 2.04 -4.71
C ILE A 106 0.09 2.67 -5.88
N ASP A 107 -0.57 3.56 -6.62
CA ASP A 107 0.09 4.53 -7.50
C ASP A 107 0.49 5.72 -6.62
N LEU A 108 1.79 5.81 -6.30
CA LEU A 108 2.34 6.71 -5.27
C LEU A 108 1.81 8.14 -5.44
N ASP A 109 1.20 8.65 -4.37
CA ASP A 109 0.62 9.99 -4.27
C ASP A 109 -0.48 10.31 -5.32
N ARG A 110 -1.05 9.28 -5.96
CA ARG A 110 -2.08 9.44 -7.01
C ARG A 110 -3.36 8.69 -6.69
N ALA A 111 -3.28 7.39 -6.45
CA ALA A 111 -4.47 6.57 -6.24
C ALA A 111 -4.15 5.22 -5.59
N ILE A 112 -5.17 4.65 -4.95
CA ILE A 112 -5.11 3.30 -4.36
C ILE A 112 -6.21 2.46 -4.99
N TYR A 113 -5.84 1.26 -5.44
CA TYR A 113 -6.74 0.31 -6.08
C TYR A 113 -6.71 -1.03 -5.35
N ARG A 114 -7.87 -1.69 -5.27
CA ARG A 114 -8.00 -3.11 -5.00
C ARG A 114 -8.04 -3.87 -6.32
N ILE A 115 -7.32 -4.97 -6.42
CA ILE A 115 -7.38 -5.85 -7.59
C ILE A 115 -8.44 -6.91 -7.31
N ARG A 116 -9.46 -6.97 -8.16
CA ARG A 116 -10.52 -7.96 -8.06
C ARG A 116 -10.01 -9.33 -8.52
N PRO A 117 -10.59 -10.44 -8.05
CA PRO A 117 -10.21 -11.79 -8.48
C PRO A 117 -10.24 -12.01 -10.00
N GLU A 118 -11.16 -11.34 -10.70
CA GLU A 118 -11.29 -11.36 -12.16
C GLU A 118 -10.23 -10.51 -12.90
N GLY A 119 -9.36 -9.79 -12.18
CA GLY A 119 -8.28 -8.96 -12.72
C GLY A 119 -8.63 -7.49 -12.95
N GLY A 120 -9.85 -7.06 -12.63
CA GLY A 120 -10.25 -5.65 -12.68
C GLY A 120 -9.67 -4.82 -11.53
N LEU A 121 -9.45 -3.52 -11.76
CA LEU A 121 -9.09 -2.58 -10.70
C LEU A 121 -10.34 -1.90 -10.15
N GLN A 122 -10.49 -1.92 -8.83
CA GLN A 122 -11.47 -1.14 -8.10
C GLN A 122 -10.73 -0.03 -7.36
N GLU A 123 -11.00 1.22 -7.72
CA GLU A 123 -10.45 2.36 -7.01
C GLU A 123 -11.04 2.43 -5.59
N ILE A 124 -10.16 2.44 -4.59
CA ILE A 124 -10.51 2.61 -3.18
C ILE A 124 -10.46 4.11 -2.82
N GLU A 125 -9.43 4.81 -3.30
CA GLU A 125 -9.24 6.23 -3.04
C GLU A 125 -8.48 6.89 -4.20
N ALA A 126 -9.00 8.04 -4.65
CA ALA A 126 -8.30 8.94 -5.55
C ALA A 126 -7.70 10.09 -4.74
N TRP A 127 -6.39 10.28 -4.79
CA TRP A 127 -5.79 11.44 -4.15
C TRP A 127 -6.27 12.69 -4.88
N LYS A 128 -7.00 13.56 -4.18
CA LYS A 128 -7.38 14.87 -4.73
C LYS A 128 -6.09 15.65 -4.99
N THR A 129 -5.63 15.68 -6.24
CA THR A 129 -4.57 16.59 -6.64
C THR A 129 -5.07 18.00 -6.35
N PRO A 130 -4.37 18.82 -5.54
CA PRO A 130 -4.80 20.18 -5.31
C PRO A 130 -4.86 20.89 -6.66
N SER A 131 -6.06 21.35 -7.04
CA SER A 131 -6.20 22.13 -8.26
C SER A 131 -5.43 23.44 -8.07
N ILE A 132 -4.37 23.66 -8.84
CA ILE A 132 -3.62 24.93 -8.91
C ILE A 132 -4.46 25.99 -9.65
N ARG A 133 -5.75 26.13 -9.30
CA ARG A 133 -6.64 27.19 -9.80
C ARG A 133 -6.94 28.24 -8.74
N GLY A 134 -6.53 28.05 -7.49
CA GLY A 134 -6.83 28.96 -6.38
C GLY A 134 -5.83 30.10 -6.13
N ILE A 135 -4.60 30.04 -6.66
CA ILE A 135 -3.54 31.00 -6.27
C ILE A 135 -3.39 32.18 -7.27
N LEU A 136 -3.96 32.09 -8.48
CA LEU A 136 -3.93 33.20 -9.44
C LEU A 136 -5.04 34.25 -9.24
N ALA A 137 -5.99 34.02 -8.31
CA ALA A 137 -7.09 34.96 -8.06
C ALA A 137 -6.83 35.99 -6.93
N LEU A 138 -5.70 35.88 -6.21
CA LEU A 138 -5.36 36.77 -5.08
C LEU A 138 -4.29 37.83 -5.40
N GLY A 139 -3.79 37.88 -6.64
CA GLY A 139 -2.84 38.89 -7.10
C GLY A 139 -3.45 39.97 -8.00
N ALA A 140 -4.76 39.94 -8.24
CA ALA A 140 -5.47 40.89 -9.11
C ALA A 140 -6.57 41.62 -8.33
N SER A 141 -6.22 42.17 -7.17
CA SER A 141 -6.95 43.31 -6.61
C SER A 141 -5.97 44.48 -6.61
N ALA A 142 -6.09 45.29 -7.66
CA ALA A 142 -5.46 46.58 -7.82
C ALA A 142 -5.92 47.58 -6.76
#